data_AF-A0A395ULJ0-F1
#
_entry.id   AF-A0A395ULJ0-F1
#
_cell.length_a   1.000
_cell.length_b   1.000
_cell.length_c   1.000
_cell.angle_alpha   90.00
_cell.angle_beta   90.00
_cell.angle_gamma   90.00
#
_symmetry.space_group_name_H-M   'P 1'
#
loop_
_entity.id
_entity.type
_entity.pdbx_description
1 polymer ?
#
loop_
_entity_poly.entity_id
_entity_poly.type
_entity_poly.pdbx_seq_one_letter_code
_entity_poly.pdbx_strand_id
1 'polypeptide(L)'
;MENKFELVEKYNIDVDVFIEENGVTPVGKLPDNHLTKEFLRLYFTGQITKVWKRWLSDIYYAMTTKGEEISLPKTNLTAWDIEKIINDKRGGKRAGAGPKLKTGYVTTTLRIPSTLKESFKCYIDMYTQYYKGDEENIPYFTNEEDRLNTIRDMMSVLKYEEHLIYERRRRAAEEVENKRQLKLFGDENQ
;
A
#
# COMPACT_ATOMS: atom_id res chain seq x y z
N MET A 1 22.03 10.34 -24.50
CA MET A 1 21.16 10.80 -23.40
C MET A 1 21.50 9.95 -22.21
N GLU A 2 21.87 10.56 -21.10
CA GLU A 2 22.14 9.85 -19.85
C GLU A 2 20.91 9.07 -19.41
N ASN A 3 21.13 7.86 -18.89
CA ASN A 3 20.08 7.06 -18.30
C ASN A 3 19.61 7.77 -17.02
N LYS A 4 18.43 8.37 -17.08
CA LYS A 4 17.75 8.95 -15.92
C LYS A 4 16.88 7.91 -15.24
N PHE A 5 16.72 8.03 -13.93
CA PHE A 5 15.95 7.12 -13.09
C PHE A 5 14.99 7.88 -12.14
N GLU A 6 14.71 9.15 -12.43
CA GLU A 6 13.89 10.03 -11.58
C GLU A 6 12.44 9.52 -11.49
N LEU A 7 11.87 9.07 -12.63
CA LEU A 7 10.50 8.54 -12.67
C LEU A 7 10.43 7.14 -12.06
N VAL A 8 11.43 6.31 -12.35
CA VAL A 8 11.58 4.97 -11.76
C VAL A 8 11.61 5.02 -10.24
N GLU A 9 12.40 5.93 -9.66
CA GLU A 9 12.46 6.14 -8.21
C GLU A 9 11.15 6.71 -7.66
N LYS A 10 10.61 7.77 -8.28
CA LYS A 10 9.39 8.44 -7.80
C LYS A 10 8.19 7.51 -7.73
N TYR A 11 8.01 6.62 -8.72
CA TYR A 11 6.88 5.70 -8.80
C TYR A 11 7.22 4.27 -8.34
N ASN A 12 8.42 4.07 -7.77
CA ASN A 12 8.89 2.78 -7.29
C ASN A 12 8.77 1.66 -8.35
N ILE A 13 9.14 1.97 -9.60
CA ILE A 13 9.12 1.05 -10.74
C ILE A 13 10.41 0.22 -10.71
N ASP A 14 10.46 -0.76 -9.82
CA ASP A 14 11.64 -1.60 -9.68
C ASP A 14 11.64 -2.73 -10.73
N VAL A 15 12.49 -2.61 -11.75
CA VAL A 15 12.57 -3.54 -12.88
C VAL A 15 14.03 -3.81 -13.22
N ASP A 16 14.45 -5.06 -12.99
CA ASP A 16 15.76 -5.55 -13.41
C ASP A 16 15.83 -5.79 -14.92
N VAL A 17 16.95 -5.38 -15.51
CA VAL A 17 17.26 -5.60 -16.93
C VAL A 17 18.37 -6.63 -17.06
N PHE A 18 18.12 -7.66 -17.86
CA PHE A 18 19.08 -8.72 -18.19
C PHE A 18 19.79 -8.45 -19.54
N ILE A 19 20.94 -9.07 -19.77
CA ILE A 19 21.56 -9.13 -21.11
C ILE A 19 21.00 -10.35 -21.83
N GLU A 20 20.42 -10.14 -23.01
CA GLU A 20 19.72 -11.17 -23.79
C GLU A 20 18.53 -11.79 -23.04
N GLU A 21 17.63 -12.42 -23.80
CA GLU A 21 16.42 -13.05 -23.25
C GLU A 21 16.77 -14.15 -22.23
N ASN A 22 17.85 -14.90 -22.48
CA ASN A 22 18.31 -16.01 -21.65
C ASN A 22 19.25 -15.57 -20.50
N GLY A 23 19.49 -14.26 -20.34
CA GLY A 23 20.36 -13.76 -19.29
C GLY A 23 19.86 -14.10 -17.89
N VAL A 24 20.74 -14.60 -17.02
CA VAL A 24 20.40 -14.98 -15.64
C VAL A 24 20.82 -13.94 -14.60
N THR A 25 21.74 -13.04 -14.97
CA THR A 25 22.25 -12.00 -14.09
C THR A 25 21.75 -10.63 -14.54
N PRO A 26 21.12 -9.84 -13.65
CA PRO A 26 20.70 -8.49 -13.98
C PRO A 26 21.92 -7.58 -14.12
N VAL A 27 21.88 -6.69 -15.10
CA VAL A 27 22.97 -5.74 -15.40
C VAL A 27 22.65 -4.30 -15.05
N GLY A 28 21.44 -4.06 -14.52
CA GLY A 28 21.00 -2.75 -14.07
C GLY A 28 19.47 -2.67 -14.03
N LYS A 29 18.97 -1.46 -13.78
CA LYS A 29 17.53 -1.15 -13.79
C LYS A 29 17.11 -0.59 -15.15
N LEU A 30 15.83 -0.72 -15.47
CA LEU A 30 15.25 -0.12 -16.67
C LEU A 30 15.23 1.41 -16.53
N PRO A 31 15.85 2.19 -17.43
CA PRO A 31 15.87 3.65 -17.34
C PRO A 31 14.56 4.31 -17.79
N ASP A 32 14.34 5.55 -17.35
CA ASP A 32 13.12 6.34 -17.60
C ASP A 32 12.78 6.46 -19.09
N ASN A 33 13.82 6.60 -19.92
CA ASN A 33 13.68 6.79 -21.37
C ASN A 33 13.23 5.51 -22.11
N HIS A 34 13.10 4.38 -21.43
CA HIS A 34 12.55 3.13 -21.99
C HIS A 34 11.21 2.71 -21.34
N LEU A 35 10.63 3.58 -20.52
CA LEU A 35 9.28 3.39 -19.99
C LEU A 35 8.23 3.72 -21.05
N THR A 36 7.65 2.71 -21.70
CA THR A 36 6.55 2.92 -22.65
C THR A 36 5.19 2.88 -21.96
N LYS A 37 4.17 3.51 -22.56
CA LYS A 37 2.79 3.48 -22.01
C LYS A 37 2.26 2.05 -21.91
N GLU A 38 2.57 1.22 -22.90
CA GLU A 38 2.19 -0.20 -22.94
C GLU A 38 2.91 -1.00 -21.86
N PHE A 39 4.23 -0.82 -21.72
CA PHE A 39 5.01 -1.45 -20.67
C PHE A 39 4.50 -1.09 -19.28
N LEU A 40 4.34 0.20 -18.98
CA LEU A 40 3.86 0.66 -17.69
C LEU A 40 2.46 0.12 -17.37
N ARG A 41 1.59 0.05 -18.39
CA ARG A 41 0.29 -0.59 -18.23
C ARG A 41 0.51 -2.04 -17.78
N LEU A 42 1.23 -2.84 -18.55
CA LEU A 42 1.42 -4.26 -18.25
C LEU A 42 2.11 -4.47 -16.89
N TYR A 43 3.12 -3.66 -16.58
CA TYR A 43 3.86 -3.66 -15.32
C TYR A 43 2.94 -3.43 -14.12
N PHE A 44 2.13 -2.37 -14.12
CA PHE A 44 1.19 -2.09 -13.03
C PHE A 44 0.06 -3.13 -12.90
N THR A 45 -0.20 -3.92 -13.94
CA THR A 45 -1.11 -5.09 -13.86
C THR A 45 -0.41 -6.40 -13.51
N GLY A 46 0.89 -6.40 -13.22
CA GLY A 46 1.64 -7.61 -12.91
C GLY A 46 1.75 -8.57 -14.09
N GLN A 47 1.69 -8.05 -15.32
CA GLN A 47 1.71 -8.84 -16.57
C GLN A 47 3.09 -8.86 -17.23
N ILE A 48 4.13 -8.33 -16.58
CA ILE A 48 5.52 -8.39 -17.05
C ILE A 48 6.27 -9.43 -16.22
N THR A 49 7.00 -10.32 -16.89
CA THR A 49 7.80 -11.38 -16.26
C THR A 49 9.29 -11.10 -16.28
N LYS A 50 9.80 -10.53 -17.39
CA LYS A 50 11.22 -10.27 -17.57
C LYS A 50 11.47 -9.09 -18.49
N VAL A 51 12.56 -8.36 -18.29
CA VAL A 51 13.01 -7.28 -19.16
C VAL A 51 14.48 -7.49 -19.51
N TRP A 52 14.85 -7.36 -20.77
CA TRP A 52 16.23 -7.49 -21.21
C TRP A 52 16.59 -6.45 -22.26
N LYS A 53 17.88 -6.26 -22.45
CA LYS A 53 18.44 -5.52 -23.58
C LYS A 53 19.24 -6.46 -24.46
N ARG A 54 19.17 -6.25 -25.76
CA ARG A 54 20.01 -6.98 -26.73
C ARG A 54 21.46 -6.55 -26.58
N TRP A 55 22.38 -7.51 -26.63
CA TRP A 55 23.81 -7.26 -26.47
C TRP A 55 24.30 -6.29 -27.57
N LEU A 56 25.09 -5.28 -27.16
CA LEU A 56 25.67 -4.24 -28.01
C LEU A 56 24.66 -3.30 -28.68
N SER A 57 23.37 -3.39 -28.33
CA SER A 57 22.33 -2.49 -28.82
C SER A 57 21.59 -1.81 -27.68
N ASP A 58 21.10 -0.61 -27.95
CA ASP A 58 20.29 0.17 -27.00
C ASP A 58 18.79 -0.14 -27.16
N ILE A 59 18.49 -1.42 -27.41
CA ILE A 59 17.14 -1.91 -27.68
C ILE A 59 16.72 -2.81 -26.52
N TYR A 60 15.62 -2.41 -25.89
CA TYR A 60 15.05 -3.06 -24.73
C TYR A 60 13.78 -3.80 -25.11
N TYR A 61 13.52 -4.90 -24.40
CA TYR A 61 12.37 -5.76 -24.60
C TYR A 61 11.82 -6.20 -23.25
N ALA A 62 10.53 -6.53 -23.22
CA ALA A 62 9.92 -7.18 -22.06
C ALA A 62 9.08 -8.38 -22.49
N MET A 63 9.07 -9.40 -21.63
CA MET A 63 8.26 -10.59 -21.77
C MET A 63 6.99 -10.42 -20.92
N THR A 64 5.84 -10.71 -21.52
CA THR A 64 4.58 -10.73 -20.77
C THR A 64 4.35 -12.08 -20.09
N THR A 65 3.40 -12.13 -19.16
CA THR A 65 2.95 -13.40 -18.55
C THR A 65 2.33 -14.38 -19.55
N LYS A 66 1.96 -13.92 -20.75
CA LYS A 66 1.44 -14.75 -21.83
C LYS A 66 2.54 -15.29 -22.76
N GLY A 67 3.80 -14.93 -22.52
CA GLY A 67 4.92 -15.30 -23.41
C GLY A 67 5.02 -14.42 -24.66
N GLU A 68 4.38 -13.24 -24.66
CA GLU A 68 4.49 -12.28 -25.76
C GLU A 68 5.68 -11.34 -25.49
N GLU A 69 6.51 -11.12 -26.51
CA GLU A 69 7.59 -10.13 -26.47
C GLU A 69 7.05 -8.76 -26.87
N ILE A 70 7.35 -7.74 -26.06
CA ILE A 70 7.08 -6.33 -26.38
C ILE A 70 8.39 -5.56 -26.52
N SER A 71 8.45 -4.70 -27.53
CA SER A 71 9.58 -3.78 -27.75
C SER A 71 9.43 -2.54 -26.86
N LEU A 72 10.54 -2.09 -26.27
CA LEU A 72 10.62 -0.88 -25.44
C LEU A 72 11.47 0.19 -26.16
N PRO A 73 10.92 0.86 -27.19
CA PRO A 73 11.59 1.97 -27.85
C PRO A 73 11.83 3.13 -26.87
N LYS A 74 12.73 4.04 -27.27
CA LYS A 74 12.96 5.26 -26.51
C LYS A 74 11.70 6.13 -26.49
N THR A 75 11.32 6.58 -25.32
CA THR A 75 10.13 7.39 -25.07
C THR A 75 10.44 8.51 -24.08
N ASN A 76 9.78 9.65 -24.27
CA ASN A 76 9.85 10.78 -23.34
C ASN A 76 8.53 10.86 -22.56
N LEU A 77 8.29 9.89 -21.68
CA LEU A 77 7.13 9.98 -20.78
C LEU A 77 7.39 11.00 -19.68
N THR A 78 6.34 11.70 -19.30
CA THR A 78 6.35 12.62 -18.18
C THR A 78 5.71 11.98 -16.95
N ALA A 79 5.97 12.53 -15.77
CA ALA A 79 5.28 12.18 -14.53
C ALA A 79 3.74 12.22 -14.70
N TRP A 80 3.22 13.20 -15.43
CA TRP A 80 1.79 13.33 -15.73
C TRP A 80 1.24 12.15 -16.55
N ASP A 81 2.00 11.66 -17.54
CA ASP A 81 1.62 10.48 -18.32
C ASP A 81 1.53 9.22 -17.45
N ILE A 82 2.50 9.04 -16.55
CA ILE A 82 2.54 7.90 -15.61
C ILE A 82 1.35 7.98 -14.64
N GLU A 83 1.12 9.15 -14.04
CA GLU A 83 -0.03 9.38 -13.16
C GLU A 83 -1.36 9.14 -13.86
N LYS A 84 -1.50 9.59 -15.11
CA LYS A 84 -2.68 9.32 -15.92
C LYS A 84 -2.87 7.82 -16.15
N ILE A 85 -1.81 7.07 -16.44
CA ILE A 85 -1.88 5.61 -16.62
C ILE A 85 -2.27 4.91 -15.30
N ILE A 86 -1.70 5.31 -14.17
CA ILE A 86 -2.05 4.78 -12.85
C ILE A 86 -3.52 5.06 -12.52
N ASN A 87 -3.99 6.28 -12.82
CA ASN A 87 -5.36 6.72 -12.57
C ASN A 87 -6.38 6.04 -13.52
N ASP A 88 -6.03 5.86 -14.79
CA ASP A 88 -6.85 5.10 -15.76
C ASP A 88 -6.97 3.62 -15.36
N LYS A 89 -5.93 3.05 -14.72
CA LYS A 89 -5.91 1.68 -14.20
C LYS A 89 -6.57 1.51 -12.84
N ARG A 90 -6.91 2.58 -12.11
CA ARG A 90 -7.90 2.57 -11.02
C ARG A 90 -9.31 2.45 -11.60
N GLY A 91 -9.50 1.48 -12.51
CA GLY A 91 -10.75 1.17 -13.17
C GLY A 91 -11.83 0.90 -12.14
N GLY A 92 -12.88 1.73 -12.16
CA GLY A 92 -13.97 1.65 -11.19
C GLY A 92 -14.78 2.93 -10.98
N LYS A 93 -14.54 4.01 -11.76
CA LYS A 93 -15.39 5.20 -11.74
C LYS A 93 -16.05 5.43 -13.09
N ARG A 94 -16.93 4.50 -13.50
CA ARG A 94 -18.14 4.94 -14.20
C ARG A 94 -19.21 5.06 -13.13
N ALA A 95 -19.96 6.16 -13.10
CA ALA A 95 -21.16 6.22 -12.28
C ALA A 95 -22.04 5.01 -12.64
N GLY A 96 -22.27 4.11 -11.68
CA GLY A 96 -23.08 2.89 -11.88
C GLY A 96 -22.34 1.62 -12.31
N ALA A 97 -21.00 1.58 -12.41
CA ALA A 97 -20.26 0.34 -12.69
C ALA A 97 -19.72 -0.32 -11.41
N GLY A 98 -20.32 -1.47 -11.06
CA GLY A 98 -20.04 -2.28 -9.87
C GLY A 98 -21.36 -2.88 -9.36
N PRO A 99 -21.37 -4.02 -8.66
CA PRO A 99 -22.56 -4.45 -7.93
C PRO A 99 -23.04 -3.28 -7.07
N LYS A 100 -24.33 -2.92 -7.14
CA LYS A 100 -24.88 -1.85 -6.31
C LYS A 100 -24.45 -2.09 -4.87
N LEU A 101 -23.77 -1.11 -4.29
CA LEU A 101 -23.30 -1.18 -2.90
C LEU A 101 -24.54 -1.34 -2.03
N LYS A 102 -24.72 -2.52 -1.40
CA LYS A 102 -25.85 -2.77 -0.50
C LYS A 102 -25.95 -1.74 0.63
N THR A 103 -24.82 -1.12 0.97
CA THR A 103 -24.66 -0.18 2.07
C THR A 103 -24.37 1.24 1.60
N GLY A 104 -24.28 1.52 0.30
CA GLY A 104 -24.02 2.86 -0.25
C GLY A 104 -22.65 3.50 0.07
N TYR A 105 -21.71 2.78 0.71
CA TYR A 105 -20.38 3.31 1.03
C TYR A 105 -19.37 3.11 -0.10
N VAL A 106 -18.56 4.13 -0.39
CA VAL A 106 -17.37 3.97 -1.22
C VAL A 106 -16.39 3.05 -0.48
N THR A 107 -16.04 1.92 -1.10
CA THR A 107 -15.13 0.94 -0.51
C THR A 107 -13.68 1.16 -0.96
N THR A 108 -12.74 0.74 -0.13
CA THR A 108 -11.30 0.68 -0.45
C THR A 108 -10.74 -0.64 0.07
N THR A 109 -9.79 -1.22 -0.66
CA THR A 109 -9.15 -2.49 -0.27
C THR A 109 -8.09 -2.25 0.81
N LEU A 110 -8.28 -2.84 1.99
CA LEU A 110 -7.30 -2.91 3.07
C LEU A 110 -6.73 -4.34 3.16
N ARG A 111 -5.40 -4.48 3.29
CA ARG A 111 -4.77 -5.76 3.61
C ARG A 111 -4.72 -5.93 5.13
N ILE A 112 -5.26 -7.03 5.62
CA ILE A 112 -5.30 -7.36 7.04
C ILE A 112 -4.74 -8.78 7.28
N PRO A 113 -4.16 -9.05 8.46
CA PRO A 113 -3.87 -10.42 8.89
C PRO A 113 -5.13 -11.30 8.83
N SER A 114 -4.97 -12.55 8.41
CA SER A 114 -6.09 -13.50 8.28
C SER A 114 -6.84 -13.71 9.59
N THR A 115 -6.14 -13.63 10.72
CA THR A 115 -6.70 -13.77 12.07
C THR A 115 -7.70 -12.68 12.43
N LEU A 116 -7.61 -11.49 11.84
CA LEU A 116 -8.50 -10.36 12.16
C LEU A 116 -9.69 -10.26 11.20
N LYS A 117 -9.75 -11.13 10.18
CA LYS A 117 -10.74 -11.04 9.10
C LYS A 117 -12.18 -11.03 9.60
N GLU A 118 -12.52 -11.94 10.52
CA GLU A 118 -13.89 -12.04 11.03
C GLU A 118 -14.24 -10.89 11.98
N SER A 119 -13.29 -10.42 12.80
CA SER A 119 -13.46 -9.24 13.64
C SER A 119 -13.70 -7.97 12.81
N PHE A 120 -12.95 -7.79 11.71
CA PHE A 120 -13.17 -6.66 10.80
C PHE A 120 -14.52 -6.71 10.09
N LYS A 121 -14.98 -7.90 9.68
CA LYS A 121 -16.34 -8.05 9.12
C LYS A 121 -17.41 -7.64 10.12
N CYS A 122 -17.30 -8.11 11.36
CA CYS A 122 -18.22 -7.76 12.44
C CYS A 122 -18.20 -6.26 12.73
N TYR A 123 -17.02 -5.64 12.76
CA TYR A 123 -16.88 -4.20 12.92
C TYR A 123 -17.55 -3.42 11.78
N ILE A 124 -17.34 -3.81 10.53
CA ILE A 124 -17.97 -3.16 9.36
C ILE A 124 -19.49 -3.25 9.45
N ASP A 125 -20.03 -4.41 9.85
CA ASP A 125 -21.46 -4.62 10.00
C ASP A 125 -22.04 -3.72 11.11
N MET A 126 -21.42 -3.70 12.29
CA MET A 126 -21.81 -2.81 13.40
C MET A 126 -21.69 -1.33 13.04
N TYR A 127 -20.62 -0.93 12.36
CA TYR A 127 -20.41 0.46 11.94
C TYR A 127 -21.45 0.91 10.91
N THR A 128 -21.79 0.03 9.96
CA THR A 128 -22.85 0.29 8.97
C THR A 128 -24.18 0.58 9.66
N GLN A 129 -24.52 -0.19 10.68
CA GLN A 129 -25.76 -0.03 11.45
C GLN A 129 -25.75 1.23 12.30
N TYR A 130 -24.63 1.51 12.98
CA TYR A 130 -24.48 2.72 13.78
C TYR A 130 -24.68 4.01 12.95
N TYR A 131 -24.21 4.02 11.70
CA TYR A 131 -24.25 5.22 10.87
C TYR A 131 -25.50 5.33 9.99
N LYS A 132 -26.15 4.21 9.62
CA LYS A 132 -27.30 4.19 8.69
C LYS A 132 -28.59 3.58 9.25
N GLY A 133 -28.56 3.01 10.45
CA GLY A 133 -29.64 2.19 11.00
C GLY A 133 -30.98 2.92 11.16
N ASP A 134 -30.99 4.25 11.22
CA ASP A 134 -32.21 5.05 11.32
C ASP A 134 -32.84 5.38 9.95
N GLU A 135 -32.09 5.29 8.84
CA GLU A 135 -32.55 5.68 7.49
C GLU A 135 -32.90 4.47 6.60
N GLU A 136 -32.21 3.33 6.77
CA GLU A 136 -32.41 2.12 5.97
C GLU A 136 -32.38 0.87 6.86
N ASN A 137 -33.38 -0.02 6.74
CA ASN A 137 -33.39 -1.32 7.44
C ASN A 137 -32.40 -2.28 6.76
N ILE A 138 -31.11 -2.07 7.03
CA ILE A 138 -30.02 -2.86 6.48
C ILE A 138 -29.91 -4.17 7.27
N PRO A 139 -29.94 -5.35 6.63
CA PRO A 139 -29.75 -6.60 7.33
C PRO A 139 -28.29 -6.81 7.72
N TYR A 140 -28.05 -7.33 8.92
CA TYR A 140 -26.73 -7.82 9.33
C TYR A 140 -26.28 -8.98 8.44
N PHE A 141 -25.00 -9.00 8.08
CA PHE A 141 -24.39 -10.11 7.34
C PHE A 141 -23.44 -10.96 8.19
N THR A 142 -23.22 -10.57 9.44
CA THR A 142 -22.52 -11.35 10.48
C THR A 142 -23.53 -11.95 11.47
N ASN A 143 -23.10 -12.94 12.26
CA ASN A 143 -23.92 -13.47 13.35
C ASN A 143 -23.71 -12.63 14.63
N GLU A 144 -24.65 -12.71 15.57
CA GLU A 144 -24.63 -11.90 16.80
C GLU A 144 -23.51 -12.28 17.76
N GLU A 145 -23.22 -13.58 17.89
CA GLU A 145 -22.19 -14.08 18.81
C GLU A 145 -20.79 -13.60 18.39
N ASP A 146 -20.46 -13.63 17.10
CA ASP A 146 -19.20 -13.14 16.57
C ASP A 146 -19.06 -11.63 16.76
N ARG A 147 -20.17 -10.88 16.65
CA ARG A 147 -20.17 -9.44 16.97
C ARG A 147 -19.88 -9.22 18.46
N LEU A 148 -20.51 -9.98 19.35
CA LEU A 148 -20.26 -9.86 20.80
C LEU A 148 -18.82 -10.20 21.16
N ASN A 149 -18.26 -11.27 20.59
CA ASN A 149 -16.86 -11.64 20.80
C ASN A 149 -15.92 -10.57 20.26
N THR A 150 -16.22 -10.04 19.07
CA THR A 150 -15.48 -8.93 18.47
C THR A 150 -15.51 -7.65 19.34
N ILE A 151 -16.64 -7.33 19.97
CA ILE A 151 -16.75 -6.22 20.94
C ILE A 151 -15.83 -6.47 22.16
N ARG A 152 -15.87 -7.68 22.73
CA ARG A 152 -15.02 -8.05 23.89
C ARG A 152 -13.53 -7.93 23.55
N ASP A 153 -13.12 -8.39 22.38
CA ASP A 153 -11.73 -8.32 21.92
C ASP A 153 -11.29 -6.87 21.75
N MET A 154 -12.09 -6.05 21.05
CA MET A 154 -11.79 -4.62 20.88
C MET A 154 -11.67 -3.89 22.21
N MET A 155 -12.59 -4.13 23.15
CA MET A 155 -12.53 -3.53 24.48
C MET A 155 -11.28 -3.93 25.25
N SER A 156 -10.81 -5.17 25.09
CA SER A 156 -9.60 -5.67 25.74
C SER A 156 -8.35 -4.99 25.18
N VAL A 157 -8.27 -4.84 23.85
CA VAL A 157 -7.18 -4.12 23.17
C VAL A 157 -7.13 -2.66 23.59
N LEU A 158 -8.28 -1.98 23.64
CA LEU A 158 -8.37 -0.57 24.04
C LEU A 158 -7.90 -0.36 25.48
N LYS A 159 -8.37 -1.19 26.42
CA LYS A 159 -7.93 -1.12 27.83
C LYS A 159 -6.43 -1.33 27.99
N TYR A 160 -5.86 -2.25 27.21
CA TYR A 160 -4.43 -2.51 27.26
C TYR A 160 -3.61 -1.32 26.72
N GLU A 161 -4.02 -0.73 25.60
CA GLU A 161 -3.35 0.44 25.03
C GLU A 161 -3.46 1.67 25.96
N GLU A 162 -4.62 1.90 26.58
CA GLU A 162 -4.80 2.95 27.60
C GLU A 162 -3.80 2.78 28.75
N HIS A 163 -3.65 1.56 29.25
CA HIS A 163 -2.68 1.24 30.30
C HIS A 163 -1.23 1.53 29.84
N LEU A 164 -0.86 1.15 28.62
CA LEU A 164 0.48 1.42 28.09
C LEU A 164 0.74 2.92 27.90
N ILE A 165 -0.25 3.69 27.45
CA ILE A 165 -0.16 5.16 27.35
C ILE A 165 0.07 5.76 28.75
N TYR A 166 -0.68 5.32 29.75
CA TYR A 166 -0.53 5.76 31.13
C TYR A 166 0.89 5.48 31.67
N GLU A 167 1.38 4.24 31.52
CA GLU A 167 2.71 3.84 32.00
C GLU A 167 3.84 4.62 31.30
N ARG A 168 3.71 4.91 30.00
CA ARG A 168 4.66 5.76 29.27
C ARG A 168 4.70 7.18 29.84
N ARG A 169 3.54 7.76 30.16
CA ARG A 169 3.45 9.09 30.77
C ARG A 169 4.02 9.11 32.19
N ARG A 170 3.76 8.07 32.99
CA ARG A 170 4.31 7.96 34.36
C ARG A 170 5.83 7.92 34.34
N ARG A 171 6.43 7.04 33.52
CA ARG A 171 7.89 6.94 33.38
C ARG A 171 8.53 8.25 32.90
N ALA A 172 7.91 8.93 31.94
CA ALA A 172 8.40 10.23 31.49
C ALA A 172 8.38 11.29 32.61
N ALA A 173 7.34 11.29 33.47
CA ALA A 173 7.26 12.18 34.62
C ALA A 173 8.31 11.82 35.70
N GLU A 174 8.50 10.54 35.99
CA GLU A 174 9.54 10.03 36.91
C GLU A 174 10.95 10.38 36.43
N GLU A 175 11.25 10.28 35.12
CA GLU A 175 12.54 10.68 34.57
C GLU A 175 12.80 12.18 34.66
N VAL A 176 11.77 13.01 34.46
CA VAL A 176 11.87 14.46 34.63
C VAL A 176 12.13 14.80 36.09
N GLU A 177 11.44 14.14 37.02
CA GLU A 177 11.64 14.34 38.45
C GLU A 177 13.03 13.86 38.90
N ASN A 178 13.46 12.67 38.47
CA ASN A 178 14.82 12.17 38.76
C ASN A 178 15.90 13.12 38.22
N LYS A 179 15.72 13.71 37.03
CA LYS A 179 16.63 14.73 36.50
C LYS A 179 16.61 16.03 37.31
N ARG A 180 15.45 16.43 37.86
CA ARG A 180 15.36 17.59 38.77
C ARG A 180 16.06 17.32 40.10
N GLN A 181 15.83 16.15 40.70
CA GLN A 181 16.47 15.74 41.94
C GLN A 181 17.99 15.66 41.78
N LEU A 182 18.50 15.05 40.71
CA LEU A 182 19.95 15.00 40.43
C LEU A 182 20.59 16.38 40.24
N LYS A 183 19.86 17.38 39.74
CA LYS A 183 20.35 18.77 39.66
C LYS A 183 20.45 19.40 41.05
N LEU A 184 19.47 19.18 41.92
CA LEU A 184 19.46 19.72 43.29
C LEU A 184 20.64 19.20 44.13
N PHE A 185 20.98 17.91 44.03
CA PHE A 185 22.15 17.34 44.72
C PHE A 185 23.51 17.66 44.05
N GLY A 186 23.49 18.14 42.80
CA GLY A 186 24.69 18.60 42.09
C GLY A 186 25.11 20.01 42.49
N ASP A 187 24.15 20.89 42.80
CA ASP A 187 24.41 22.28 43.21
C ASP A 187 24.79 22.41 44.70
N GLU A 188 24.56 21.38 45.54
CA GLU A 188 24.98 21.37 46.95
C GLU A 188 26.47 21.02 47.16
N ASN A 189 27.19 20.62 46.12
CA ASN A 189 28.60 20.20 46.18
C ASN A 189 29.58 21.21 45.54
N GLN A 190 29.20 22.48 45.41
CA GLN A 190 30.09 23.58 45.02
C GLN A 190 30.32 24.59 46.14
#